data_AF-A0A7L4JNE7-F1
#
_entry.id   AF-A0A7L4JNE7-F1
#
_cell.length_a   1.000
_cell.length_b   1.000
_cell.length_c   1.000
_cell.angle_alpha   90.00
_cell.angle_beta   90.00
_cell.angle_gamma   90.00
#
_symmetry.space_group_name_H-M   'P 1'
#
loop_
_entity.id
_entity.type
_entity.pdbx_description
1 polymer ?
#
loop_
_entity_poly.entity_id
_entity_poly.type
_entity_poly.pdbx_seq_one_letter_code
_entity_poly.pdbx_strand_id
1 'polypeptide(L)'
;MTAETHLQGTQITPVQFFEIWHHYDSDGNGYMDGKELQNFIQELQQARKKAGLDLTPEMKAFVDQYGKTTDGKIGIVELAQVLPTEENFLLFFRCQQLKSSEDFMQTWRKYDSDHSGFIDSEELKSFLKDLLQKANKQIEDSKLTEYTEIMLRMFDANNDGKLELTELARLLPVQENFLIKFQGVKMCAKEFNKAFEMYDQDGNGYIDENELDALLKDLCEKNKKELDINNLATYKKSIMALSDGGKLYRAELALILCAEEN
;
A
#
# COMPACT_ATOMS: atom_id res chain seq x y z
N MET A 1 8.64 -25.89 1.56
CA MET A 1 9.62 -25.64 2.64
C MET A 1 8.96 -24.65 3.59
N THR A 2 9.08 -24.83 4.90
CA THR A 2 8.33 -24.01 5.88
C THR A 2 8.94 -22.61 5.99
N ALA A 3 8.12 -21.57 6.16
CA ALA A 3 8.55 -20.19 6.40
C ALA A 3 9.62 -20.07 7.52
N GLU A 4 9.51 -20.93 8.55
CA GLU A 4 10.53 -21.13 9.60
C GLU A 4 11.95 -21.36 9.08
N THR A 5 12.12 -22.01 7.91
CA THR A 5 13.43 -22.31 7.33
C THR A 5 14.07 -21.04 6.73
N HIS A 6 13.26 -20.15 6.17
CA HIS A 6 13.71 -18.89 5.59
C HIS A 6 14.13 -17.88 6.67
N LEU A 7 13.46 -17.90 7.82
CA LEU A 7 13.78 -17.05 8.98
C LEU A 7 15.14 -17.36 9.62
N GLN A 8 15.73 -18.53 9.32
CA GLN A 8 17.06 -18.95 9.76
C GLN A 8 18.19 -18.37 8.89
N GLY A 9 17.88 -17.77 7.75
CA GLY A 9 18.86 -17.18 6.84
C GLY A 9 19.51 -15.92 7.42
N THR A 10 20.80 -15.74 7.15
CA THR A 10 21.52 -14.48 7.42
C THR A 10 21.05 -13.34 6.51
N GLN A 11 20.61 -13.68 5.30
CA GLN A 11 19.99 -12.77 4.35
C GLN A 11 18.76 -13.45 3.74
N ILE A 12 17.66 -12.70 3.59
CA ILE A 12 16.41 -13.18 3.03
C ILE A 12 16.27 -12.63 1.61
N THR A 13 16.02 -13.50 0.64
CA THR A 13 15.75 -13.09 -0.74
C THR A 13 14.32 -12.53 -0.87
N PRO A 14 14.01 -11.70 -1.88
CA PRO A 14 12.67 -11.19 -2.08
C PRO A 14 11.58 -12.28 -2.17
N VAL A 15 11.90 -13.41 -2.83
CA VAL A 15 11.00 -14.57 -2.91
C VAL A 15 10.71 -15.15 -1.53
N GLN A 16 11.75 -15.35 -0.72
CA GLN A 16 11.61 -15.88 0.64
C GLN A 16 10.89 -14.90 1.56
N PHE A 17 11.11 -13.60 1.39
CA PHE A 17 10.39 -12.57 2.13
C PHE A 17 8.89 -12.64 1.83
N PHE A 18 8.52 -12.81 0.55
CA PHE A 18 7.15 -13.01 0.16
C PHE A 18 6.54 -14.28 0.74
N GLU A 19 7.25 -15.41 0.67
CA GLU A 19 6.77 -16.68 1.26
C GLU A 19 6.56 -16.57 2.77
N ILE A 20 7.41 -15.81 3.47
CA ILE A 20 7.22 -15.49 4.89
C ILE A 20 5.97 -14.63 5.07
N TRP A 21 5.83 -13.52 4.34
CA TRP A 21 4.68 -12.63 4.46
C TRP A 21 3.36 -13.38 4.25
N HIS A 22 3.24 -14.07 3.12
CA HIS A 22 2.04 -14.82 2.74
C HIS A 22 1.71 -15.98 3.68
N HIS A 23 2.72 -16.52 4.38
CA HIS A 23 2.47 -17.58 5.36
C HIS A 23 1.80 -17.05 6.63
N TYR A 24 2.15 -15.84 7.06
CA TYR A 24 1.65 -15.28 8.32
C TYR A 24 0.43 -14.37 8.12
N ASP A 25 0.32 -13.66 7.00
CA ASP A 25 -0.89 -12.94 6.55
C ASP A 25 -1.91 -13.96 6.00
N SER A 26 -2.51 -14.74 6.91
CA SER A 26 -3.35 -15.90 6.59
C SER A 26 -4.72 -15.50 6.07
N ASP A 27 -5.23 -14.35 6.51
CA ASP A 27 -6.49 -13.80 6.03
C ASP A 27 -6.34 -12.95 4.75
N GLY A 28 -5.10 -12.67 4.33
CA GLY A 28 -4.79 -11.92 3.11
C GLY A 28 -5.25 -10.47 3.17
N ASN A 29 -5.46 -9.93 4.37
CA ASN A 29 -5.94 -8.57 4.55
C ASN A 29 -4.84 -7.53 4.24
N GLY A 30 -3.59 -7.97 4.04
CA GLY A 30 -2.44 -7.13 3.74
C GLY A 30 -1.75 -6.58 4.99
N TYR A 31 -2.09 -7.10 6.17
CA TYR A 31 -1.52 -6.75 7.45
C TYR A 31 -1.44 -7.97 8.35
N MET A 32 -0.34 -8.11 9.08
CA MET A 32 -0.29 -9.09 10.17
C MET A 32 -0.77 -8.43 11.44
N ASP A 33 -1.89 -8.92 11.97
CA ASP A 33 -2.45 -8.44 13.24
C ASP A 33 -2.84 -9.57 14.19
N GLY A 34 -3.09 -9.20 15.46
CA GLY A 34 -3.60 -10.10 16.48
C GLY A 34 -2.78 -11.37 16.63
N LYS A 35 -3.35 -12.51 16.21
CA LYS A 35 -2.71 -13.83 16.34
C LYS A 35 -1.61 -14.07 15.31
N GLU A 36 -1.73 -13.51 14.11
CA GLU A 36 -0.76 -13.68 13.03
C GLU A 36 0.59 -13.08 13.43
N LEU A 37 0.54 -11.85 13.94
CA LEU A 37 1.71 -11.15 14.47
C LEU A 37 2.37 -11.90 15.65
N GLN A 38 1.56 -12.43 16.57
CA GLN A 38 2.08 -13.20 17.71
C GLN A 38 2.74 -14.51 17.27
N ASN A 39 2.14 -15.21 16.31
CA ASN A 39 2.72 -16.43 15.74
C ASN A 39 4.04 -16.11 15.02
N PHE A 40 4.07 -15.07 14.20
CA PHE A 40 5.28 -14.60 13.52
C PHE A 40 6.41 -14.29 14.51
N ILE A 41 6.13 -13.54 15.58
CA ILE A 41 7.13 -13.18 16.59
C ILE A 41 7.70 -14.44 17.27
N GLN A 42 6.83 -15.38 17.66
CA GLN A 42 7.27 -16.62 18.29
C GLN A 42 8.13 -17.47 17.34
N GLU A 43 7.71 -17.63 16.09
CA GLU A 43 8.44 -18.43 15.10
C GLU A 43 9.76 -17.76 14.70
N LEU A 44 9.81 -16.43 14.57
CA LEU A 44 11.04 -15.67 14.33
C LEU A 44 12.07 -15.93 15.45
N GLN A 45 11.65 -15.82 16.71
CA GLN A 45 12.52 -16.09 17.86
C GLN A 45 12.99 -17.55 17.90
N GLN A 46 12.08 -18.49 17.65
CA GLN A 46 12.41 -19.92 17.65
C GLN A 46 13.35 -20.29 16.51
N ALA A 47 13.09 -19.82 15.29
CA ALA A 47 13.93 -20.05 14.12
C ALA A 47 15.35 -19.53 14.34
N ARG A 48 15.50 -18.30 14.84
CA ARG A 48 16.81 -17.69 15.14
C ARG A 48 17.56 -18.45 16.23
N LYS A 49 16.88 -18.85 17.29
CA LYS A 49 17.45 -19.68 18.36
C LYS A 49 17.88 -21.06 17.85
N LYS A 50 17.07 -21.73 17.02
CA LYS A 50 17.40 -23.01 16.38
C LYS A 50 18.64 -22.89 15.48
N ALA A 51 18.79 -21.77 14.78
CA ALA A 51 19.95 -21.47 13.94
C ALA A 51 21.21 -21.01 14.73
N GLY A 52 21.10 -20.78 16.04
CA GLY A 52 22.18 -20.22 16.85
C GLY A 52 22.52 -18.77 16.51
N LEU A 53 21.57 -18.03 15.93
CA LEU A 53 21.73 -16.63 15.55
C LEU A 53 21.09 -15.72 16.60
N ASP A 54 21.81 -14.65 16.96
CA ASP A 54 21.23 -13.57 17.76
C ASP A 54 20.22 -12.76 16.94
N LEU A 55 19.19 -12.26 17.62
CA LEU A 55 18.28 -11.28 17.05
C LEU A 55 19.04 -9.97 16.79
N THR A 56 18.84 -9.40 15.60
CA THR A 56 19.38 -8.07 15.26
C THR A 56 18.73 -7.01 16.16
N PRO A 57 19.33 -5.80 16.29
CA PRO A 57 18.72 -4.71 17.05
C PRO A 57 17.29 -4.38 16.59
N GLU A 58 17.03 -4.44 15.28
CA GLU A 58 15.73 -4.18 14.66
C GLU A 58 14.71 -5.25 15.06
N MET A 59 15.10 -6.53 15.02
CA MET A 59 14.25 -7.63 15.48
C MET A 59 13.96 -7.53 16.98
N LYS A 60 14.96 -7.16 17.80
CA LYS A 60 14.75 -6.99 19.25
C LYS A 60 13.75 -5.87 19.52
N ALA A 61 13.94 -4.71 18.89
CA ALA A 61 13.02 -3.59 19.01
C ALA A 61 11.60 -3.97 18.59
N PHE A 62 11.46 -4.69 17.48
CA PHE A 62 10.17 -5.17 16.98
C PHE A 62 9.48 -6.14 17.95
N VAL A 63 10.21 -7.13 18.46
CA VAL A 63 9.72 -8.08 19.47
C VAL A 63 9.33 -7.37 20.76
N ASP A 64 10.11 -6.39 21.20
CA ASP A 64 9.81 -5.63 22.43
C ASP A 64 8.57 -4.74 22.27
N GLN A 65 8.37 -4.15 21.09
CA GLN A 65 7.23 -3.30 20.76
C GLN A 65 5.93 -4.10 20.58
N TYR A 66 5.98 -5.20 19.82
CA TYR A 66 4.78 -5.93 19.40
C TYR A 66 4.55 -7.24 20.17
N GLY A 67 5.57 -7.80 20.83
CA GLY A 67 5.48 -9.08 21.54
C GLY A 67 4.59 -9.07 22.78
N LYS A 68 4.17 -7.89 23.25
CA LYS A 68 3.23 -7.74 24.39
C LYS A 68 1.87 -7.19 23.99
N THR A 69 1.72 -6.77 22.73
CA THR A 69 0.53 -6.08 22.25
C THR A 69 -0.34 -7.06 21.47
N THR A 70 -1.57 -7.27 21.93
CA THR A 70 -2.56 -8.10 21.21
C THR A 70 -3.28 -7.34 20.10
N ASP A 71 -3.24 -6.01 20.14
CA ASP A 71 -3.86 -5.12 19.14
C ASP A 71 -2.82 -4.57 18.14
N GLY A 72 -1.62 -5.16 18.12
CA GLY A 72 -0.58 -4.77 17.19
C GLY A 72 -0.98 -5.14 15.77
N LYS A 73 -0.86 -4.18 14.86
CA LYS A 73 -1.09 -4.36 13.42
C LYS A 73 0.12 -3.85 12.69
N ILE A 74 0.73 -4.69 11.87
CA ILE A 74 1.89 -4.31 11.07
C ILE A 74 1.65 -4.51 9.58
N GLY A 75 2.19 -3.59 8.78
CA GLY A 75 2.23 -3.73 7.32
C GLY A 75 3.51 -4.39 6.82
N ILE A 76 3.52 -4.72 5.53
CA ILE A 76 4.69 -5.31 4.85
C ILE A 76 5.94 -4.43 4.91
N VAL A 77 5.76 -3.11 4.93
CA VAL A 77 6.86 -2.14 5.08
C VAL A 77 7.53 -2.25 6.44
N GLU A 78 6.76 -2.47 7.51
CA GLU A 78 7.33 -2.65 8.85
C GLU A 78 8.09 -3.98 8.93
N LEU A 79 7.54 -5.05 8.37
CA LEU A 79 8.26 -6.33 8.28
C LEU A 79 9.58 -6.18 7.49
N ALA A 80 9.55 -5.44 6.39
CA ALA A 80 10.71 -5.18 5.54
C ALA A 80 11.84 -4.43 6.27
N GLN A 81 11.53 -3.69 7.34
CA GLN A 81 12.53 -3.04 8.20
C GLN A 81 13.11 -3.98 9.26
N VAL A 82 12.39 -5.06 9.61
CA VAL A 82 12.77 -6.02 10.65
C VAL A 82 13.62 -7.15 10.09
N LEU A 83 13.25 -7.66 8.92
CA LEU A 83 13.93 -8.77 8.29
C LEU A 83 15.16 -8.31 7.49
N PRO A 84 16.28 -9.06 7.50
CA PRO A 84 17.49 -8.73 6.75
C PRO A 84 17.32 -9.12 5.27
N THR A 85 16.37 -8.46 4.60
CA THR A 85 16.07 -8.66 3.18
C THR A 85 17.07 -7.89 2.31
N GLU A 86 17.25 -8.31 1.05
CA GLU A 86 18.14 -7.63 0.11
C GLU A 86 17.88 -6.12 0.02
N GLU A 87 18.94 -5.31 0.21
CA GLU A 87 18.86 -3.84 0.26
C GLU A 87 18.21 -3.25 -0.99
N ASN A 88 18.53 -3.79 -2.15
CA ASN A 88 17.99 -3.34 -3.44
C ASN A 88 16.47 -3.46 -3.51
N PHE A 89 15.91 -4.53 -2.95
CA PHE A 89 14.47 -4.74 -2.87
C PHE A 89 13.85 -3.85 -1.78
N LEU A 90 14.54 -3.68 -0.65
CA LEU A 90 14.09 -2.81 0.44
C LEU A 90 14.04 -1.33 0.07
N LEU A 91 14.77 -0.88 -0.96
CA LEU A 91 14.72 0.51 -1.41
C LEU A 91 13.30 0.96 -1.76
N PHE A 92 12.49 0.05 -2.31
CA PHE A 92 11.09 0.31 -2.60
C PHE A 92 10.29 0.63 -1.33
N PHE A 93 10.41 -0.20 -0.29
CA PHE A 93 9.74 -0.01 1.00
C PHE A 93 10.30 1.17 1.80
N ARG A 94 11.53 1.60 1.49
CA ARG A 94 12.19 2.76 2.12
C ARG A 94 11.97 4.06 1.35
N CYS A 95 11.20 4.02 0.27
CA CYS A 95 10.96 5.19 -0.57
C CYS A 95 10.32 6.30 0.25
N GLN A 96 11.08 7.37 0.49
CA GLN A 96 10.56 8.53 1.22
C GLN A 96 9.40 9.22 0.49
N GLN A 97 9.22 8.95 -0.81
CA GLN A 97 8.10 9.46 -1.61
C GLN A 97 6.77 8.77 -1.29
N LEU A 98 6.76 7.72 -0.47
CA LEU A 98 5.54 7.03 -0.01
C LEU A 98 5.23 7.34 1.46
N LYS A 99 5.84 8.39 2.02
CA LYS A 99 5.63 8.78 3.44
C LYS A 99 4.33 9.53 3.67
N SER A 100 3.85 10.27 2.66
CA SER A 100 2.57 10.96 2.70
C SER A 100 1.64 10.38 1.64
N SER A 101 0.35 10.38 1.94
CA SER A 101 -0.68 10.03 0.96
C SER A 101 -0.65 10.95 -0.26
N GLU A 102 -0.29 12.23 -0.08
CA GLU A 102 -0.16 13.20 -1.17
C GLU A 102 0.96 12.83 -2.15
N ASP A 103 2.17 12.58 -1.65
CA ASP A 103 3.32 12.20 -2.48
C ASP A 103 3.08 10.86 -3.19
N PHE A 104 2.41 9.93 -2.51
CA PHE A 104 2.00 8.64 -3.09
C PHE A 104 1.06 8.83 -4.27
N MET A 105 0.04 9.67 -4.14
CA MET A 105 -0.94 9.93 -5.20
C MET A 105 -0.32 10.65 -6.41
N GLN A 106 0.59 11.60 -6.17
CA GLN A 106 1.33 12.24 -7.25
C GLN A 106 2.25 11.24 -7.96
N THR A 107 2.89 10.36 -7.20
CA THR A 107 3.74 9.29 -7.74
C THR A 107 2.91 8.32 -8.56
N TRP A 108 1.76 7.88 -8.05
CA TRP A 108 0.79 7.05 -8.76
C TRP A 108 0.45 7.63 -10.12
N ARG A 109 -0.06 8.87 -10.13
CA ARG A 109 -0.45 9.59 -11.35
C ARG A 109 0.70 9.77 -12.34
N LYS A 110 1.94 9.86 -11.86
CA LYS A 110 3.13 9.94 -12.72
C LYS A 110 3.38 8.64 -13.47
N TYR A 111 3.13 7.48 -12.85
CA TYR A 111 3.44 6.18 -13.45
C TYR A 111 2.26 5.55 -14.18
N ASP A 112 1.02 5.79 -13.75
CA ASP A 112 -0.23 5.49 -14.47
C ASP A 112 -0.37 6.46 -15.66
N SER A 113 0.45 6.19 -16.68
CA SER A 113 0.68 7.13 -17.79
C SER A 113 -0.45 7.09 -18.81
N ASP A 114 -1.16 5.97 -18.87
CA ASP A 114 -2.32 5.78 -19.73
C ASP A 114 -3.64 6.17 -19.04
N HIS A 115 -3.58 6.57 -17.75
CA HIS A 115 -4.73 6.88 -16.91
C HIS A 115 -5.75 5.74 -16.89
N SER A 116 -5.25 4.50 -16.96
CA SER A 116 -6.08 3.31 -16.86
C SER A 116 -6.65 3.14 -15.45
N GLY A 117 -6.01 3.75 -14.45
CA GLY A 117 -6.38 3.56 -13.04
C GLY A 117 -5.69 2.38 -12.38
N PHE A 118 -4.80 1.70 -13.11
CA PHE A 118 -4.03 0.56 -12.64
C PHE A 118 -2.57 0.76 -13.02
N ILE A 119 -1.65 0.20 -12.23
CA ILE A 119 -0.23 0.14 -12.58
C ILE A 119 0.04 -1.24 -13.13
N ASP A 120 0.34 -1.33 -14.43
CA ASP A 120 0.70 -2.60 -15.05
C ASP A 120 2.16 -3.01 -14.74
N SER A 121 2.56 -4.19 -15.21
CA SER A 121 3.92 -4.71 -14.99
C SER A 121 5.03 -3.80 -15.55
N GLU A 122 4.81 -3.15 -16.70
CA GLU A 122 5.80 -2.29 -17.35
C GLU A 122 5.89 -0.92 -16.65
N GLU A 123 4.76 -0.39 -16.18
CA GLU A 123 4.69 0.83 -15.37
C GLU A 123 5.34 0.61 -14.00
N LEU A 124 5.06 -0.51 -13.34
CA LEU A 124 5.71 -0.88 -12.07
C LEU A 124 7.23 -1.07 -12.27
N LYS A 125 7.63 -1.74 -13.35
CA LYS A 125 9.05 -1.90 -13.70
C LYS A 125 9.74 -0.56 -13.91
N SER A 126 9.06 0.39 -14.57
CA SER A 126 9.55 1.76 -14.78
C SER A 126 9.68 2.51 -13.45
N PHE A 127 8.70 2.38 -12.56
CA PHE A 127 8.77 2.94 -11.21
C PHE A 127 9.96 2.42 -10.41
N LEU A 128 10.14 1.09 -10.39
CA LEU A 128 11.26 0.45 -9.70
C LEU A 128 12.62 0.89 -10.27
N LYS A 129 12.71 1.03 -11.60
CA LYS A 129 13.91 1.52 -12.26
C LYS A 129 14.24 2.95 -11.86
N ASP A 130 13.26 3.85 -11.89
CA ASP A 130 13.42 5.25 -11.46
C ASP A 130 13.87 5.35 -10.00
N LEU A 131 13.30 4.50 -9.13
CA LEU A 131 13.62 4.45 -7.71
C LEU A 131 15.07 4.01 -7.46
N LEU A 132 15.51 2.96 -8.14
CA LEU A 132 16.88 2.47 -8.06
C LEU A 132 17.90 3.49 -8.62
N GLN A 133 17.55 4.14 -9.73
CA GLN A 133 18.37 5.21 -10.31
C GLN A 133 18.51 6.40 -9.35
N LYS A 134 17.44 6.84 -8.70
CA LYS A 134 17.49 7.89 -7.66
C LYS A 134 18.38 7.51 -6.47
N ALA A 135 18.39 6.23 -6.10
CA ALA A 135 19.26 5.69 -5.06
C ALA A 135 20.72 5.46 -5.53
N ASN A 136 21.05 5.83 -6.77
CA ASN A 136 22.34 5.60 -7.41
C ASN A 136 22.76 4.11 -7.42
N LYS A 137 21.79 3.20 -7.54
CA LYS A 137 21.99 1.76 -7.66
C LYS A 137 21.70 1.34 -9.09
N GLN A 138 22.66 0.68 -9.72
CA GLN A 138 22.44 0.04 -11.02
C GLN A 138 22.17 -1.44 -10.80
N ILE A 139 21.07 -1.92 -11.37
CA ILE A 139 20.63 -3.31 -11.31
C ILE A 139 20.40 -3.79 -12.73
N GLU A 140 20.72 -5.05 -13.00
CA GLU A 140 20.44 -5.69 -14.28
C GLU A 140 18.94 -5.82 -14.53
N ASP A 141 18.50 -5.64 -15.77
CA ASP A 141 17.08 -5.73 -16.16
C ASP A 141 16.45 -7.08 -15.76
N SER A 142 17.23 -8.16 -15.72
CA SER A 142 16.80 -9.48 -15.23
C SER A 142 16.32 -9.44 -13.77
N LYS A 143 17.09 -8.82 -12.88
CA LYS A 143 16.74 -8.68 -11.47
C LYS A 143 15.59 -7.70 -11.27
N LEU A 144 15.55 -6.66 -12.09
CA LEU A 144 14.44 -5.71 -12.07
C LEU A 144 13.11 -6.40 -12.41
N THR A 145 13.09 -7.24 -13.46
CA THR A 145 11.91 -8.04 -13.80
C THR A 145 11.55 -9.00 -12.66
N GLU A 146 12.52 -9.66 -12.04
CA GLU A 146 12.27 -10.51 -10.86
C GLU A 146 11.61 -9.72 -9.71
N TYR A 147 12.07 -8.50 -9.43
CA TYR A 147 11.45 -7.65 -8.40
C TYR A 147 10.04 -7.20 -8.77
N THR A 148 9.81 -6.83 -10.03
CA THR A 148 8.47 -6.50 -10.54
C THR A 148 7.52 -7.68 -10.35
N GLU A 149 7.91 -8.89 -10.74
CA GLU A 149 7.07 -10.08 -10.61
C GLU A 149 6.75 -10.40 -9.15
N ILE A 150 7.73 -10.27 -8.25
CA ILE A 150 7.54 -10.51 -6.83
C ILE A 150 6.63 -9.44 -6.22
N MET A 151 6.76 -8.19 -6.64
CA MET A 151 5.87 -7.11 -6.18
C MET A 151 4.45 -7.25 -6.67
N LEU A 152 4.24 -7.63 -7.93
CA LEU A 152 2.92 -7.96 -8.42
C LEU A 152 2.32 -9.06 -7.54
N ARG A 153 2.97 -10.22 -7.42
CA ARG A 153 2.47 -11.32 -6.58
C ARG A 153 2.21 -10.97 -5.11
N MET A 154 2.91 -9.96 -4.58
CA MET A 154 2.72 -9.48 -3.21
C MET A 154 1.48 -8.60 -3.05
N PHE A 155 1.18 -7.75 -4.02
CA PHE A 155 0.17 -6.70 -3.88
C PHE A 155 -1.09 -6.96 -4.71
N ASP A 156 -0.94 -7.60 -5.87
CA ASP A 156 -1.99 -8.05 -6.77
C ASP A 156 -2.79 -9.16 -6.10
N ALA A 157 -3.82 -8.76 -5.33
CA ALA A 157 -4.65 -9.67 -4.57
C ALA A 157 -5.69 -10.35 -5.48
N ASN A 158 -6.12 -9.65 -6.54
CA ASN A 158 -7.12 -10.15 -7.49
C ASN A 158 -6.49 -11.06 -8.59
N ASN A 159 -5.15 -11.10 -8.68
CA ASN A 159 -4.34 -11.82 -9.68
C ASN A 159 -4.64 -11.40 -11.12
N ASP A 160 -4.96 -10.13 -11.37
CA ASP A 160 -5.21 -9.60 -12.71
C ASP A 160 -3.93 -9.18 -13.47
N GLY A 161 -2.78 -9.25 -12.80
CA GLY A 161 -1.47 -8.88 -13.34
C GLY A 161 -1.20 -7.37 -13.31
N LYS A 162 -2.04 -6.60 -12.62
CA LYS A 162 -1.96 -5.16 -12.44
C LYS A 162 -2.08 -4.84 -10.95
N LEU A 163 -1.68 -3.63 -10.58
CA LEU A 163 -1.89 -3.13 -9.23
C LEU A 163 -2.95 -2.06 -9.25
N GLU A 164 -3.94 -2.20 -8.40
CA GLU A 164 -4.91 -1.17 -8.10
C GLU A 164 -4.35 -0.15 -7.10
N LEU A 165 -4.93 1.04 -7.08
CA LEU A 165 -4.57 2.09 -6.13
C LEU A 165 -4.69 1.59 -4.68
N THR A 166 -5.74 0.84 -4.36
CA THR A 166 -5.96 0.27 -3.03
C THR A 166 -4.97 -0.83 -2.66
N GLU A 167 -4.43 -1.55 -3.63
CA GLU A 167 -3.44 -2.61 -3.42
C GLU A 167 -2.07 -2.01 -3.14
N LEU A 168 -1.63 -1.06 -3.97
CA LEU A 168 -0.36 -0.37 -3.76
C LEU A 168 -0.41 0.54 -2.52
N ALA A 169 -1.59 1.04 -2.15
CA ALA A 169 -1.76 1.82 -0.93
C ALA A 169 -1.37 1.05 0.32
N ARG A 170 -1.36 -0.29 0.33
CA ARG A 170 -0.87 -1.10 1.47
C ARG A 170 0.59 -0.83 1.82
N LEU A 171 1.35 -0.18 0.92
CA LEU A 171 2.69 0.33 1.19
C LEU A 171 2.72 1.62 2.01
N LEU A 172 1.61 2.36 2.09
CA LEU A 172 1.53 3.52 2.95
C LEU A 172 1.53 3.06 4.41
N PRO A 173 2.23 3.78 5.30
CA PRO A 173 2.10 3.54 6.74
C PRO A 173 0.63 3.53 7.16
N VAL A 174 0.24 2.54 7.97
CA VAL A 174 -1.17 2.32 8.40
C VAL A 174 -1.83 3.61 8.91
N GLN A 175 -1.05 4.46 9.58
CA GLN A 175 -1.49 5.71 10.18
C GLN A 175 -1.93 6.76 9.14
N GLU A 176 -1.23 6.80 8.00
CA GLU A 176 -1.43 7.78 6.90
C GLU A 176 -2.27 7.21 5.76
N ASN A 177 -2.57 5.90 5.77
CA ASN A 177 -3.26 5.22 4.70
C ASN A 177 -4.77 5.48 4.72
N PHE A 178 -5.18 6.64 4.21
CA PHE A 178 -6.59 7.00 4.11
C PHE A 178 -7.37 6.10 3.14
N LEU A 179 -6.70 5.50 2.15
CA LEU A 179 -7.36 4.67 1.13
C LEU A 179 -8.02 3.43 1.74
N ILE A 180 -7.46 2.83 2.79
CA ILE A 180 -8.11 1.75 3.54
C ILE A 180 -9.45 2.21 4.13
N LYS A 181 -9.49 3.41 4.74
CA LYS A 181 -10.72 3.95 5.34
C LYS A 181 -11.79 4.17 4.29
N PHE A 182 -11.38 4.53 3.08
CA PHE A 182 -12.29 4.72 1.95
C PHE A 182 -12.77 3.40 1.34
N GLN A 183 -12.11 2.26 1.56
CA GLN A 183 -12.64 0.94 1.13
C GLN A 183 -14.02 0.64 1.73
N GLY A 184 -14.25 1.00 3.00
CA GLY A 184 -15.57 0.87 3.65
C GLY A 184 -16.61 1.88 3.17
N VAL A 185 -16.20 2.86 2.34
CA VAL A 185 -17.01 3.97 1.84
C VAL A 185 -17.22 3.88 0.32
N LYS A 186 -16.57 2.93 -0.35
CA LYS A 186 -16.75 2.67 -1.78
C LYS A 186 -18.22 2.36 -2.06
N MET A 187 -18.75 2.98 -3.11
CA MET A 187 -20.13 2.83 -3.58
C MET A 187 -20.16 2.18 -4.96
N CYS A 188 -21.30 1.63 -5.37
CA CYS A 188 -21.39 1.02 -6.70
C CYS A 188 -21.26 2.08 -7.80
N ALA A 189 -20.83 1.66 -9.00
CA ALA A 189 -20.63 2.58 -10.13
C ALA A 189 -21.85 3.46 -10.42
N LYS A 190 -23.08 2.93 -10.27
CA LYS A 190 -24.31 3.71 -10.47
C LYS A 190 -24.49 4.82 -9.44
N GLU A 191 -24.22 4.54 -8.17
CA GLU A 191 -24.29 5.53 -7.10
C GLU A 191 -23.17 6.56 -7.22
N PHE A 192 -21.96 6.11 -7.56
CA PHE A 192 -20.82 6.98 -7.81
C PHE A 192 -21.12 7.96 -8.95
N ASN A 193 -21.62 7.46 -10.08
CA ASN A 193 -21.96 8.28 -11.24
C ASN A 193 -23.02 9.33 -10.90
N LYS A 194 -24.03 8.95 -10.13
CA LYS A 194 -25.10 9.85 -9.69
C LYS A 194 -24.61 10.89 -8.68
N ALA A 195 -23.68 10.50 -7.80
CA ALA A 195 -23.03 11.43 -6.88
C ALA A 195 -22.15 12.41 -7.66
N PHE A 196 -21.32 11.94 -8.59
CA PHE A 196 -20.47 12.78 -9.43
C PHE A 196 -21.29 13.85 -10.17
N GLU A 197 -22.35 13.45 -10.87
CA GLU A 197 -23.26 14.38 -11.57
C GLU A 197 -24.03 15.33 -10.65
N MET A 198 -24.18 14.99 -9.36
CA MET A 198 -24.84 15.86 -8.38
C MET A 198 -23.88 16.93 -7.83
N TYR A 199 -22.60 16.61 -7.69
CA TYR A 199 -21.59 17.52 -7.16
C TYR A 199 -20.86 18.33 -8.23
N ASP A 200 -20.79 17.86 -9.48
CA ASP A 200 -20.43 18.66 -10.67
C ASP A 200 -21.56 19.67 -10.96
N GLN A 201 -21.59 20.76 -10.20
CA GLN A 201 -22.72 21.70 -10.20
C GLN A 201 -22.73 22.58 -11.44
N ASP A 202 -21.55 22.86 -11.99
CA ASP A 202 -21.39 23.69 -13.18
C ASP A 202 -21.41 22.86 -14.47
N GLY A 203 -21.38 21.52 -14.38
CA GLY A 203 -21.45 20.60 -15.51
C GLY A 203 -20.19 20.65 -16.38
N ASN A 204 -19.05 21.02 -15.80
CA ASN A 204 -17.79 21.16 -16.52
C ASN A 204 -17.11 19.80 -16.80
N GLY A 205 -17.62 18.71 -16.21
CA GLY A 205 -17.13 17.35 -16.39
C GLY A 205 -15.97 16.95 -15.45
N TYR A 206 -15.62 17.79 -14.49
CA TYR A 206 -14.62 17.54 -13.45
C TYR A 206 -15.11 18.12 -12.11
N ILE A 207 -14.58 17.61 -11.01
CA ILE A 207 -14.84 18.12 -9.66
C ILE A 207 -13.68 19.02 -9.26
N ASP A 208 -13.98 20.26 -8.87
CA ASP A 208 -12.99 21.19 -8.33
C ASP A 208 -12.79 21.02 -6.81
N GLU A 209 -11.88 21.81 -6.22
CA GLU A 209 -11.57 21.74 -4.79
C GLU A 209 -12.79 22.06 -3.89
N ASN A 210 -13.71 22.94 -4.31
CA ASN A 210 -14.90 23.31 -3.55
C ASN A 210 -15.98 22.23 -3.65
N GLU A 211 -16.17 21.68 -4.84
CA GLU A 211 -17.10 20.58 -5.09
C GLU A 211 -16.66 19.31 -4.36
N LEU A 212 -15.35 19.03 -4.35
CA LEU A 212 -14.76 17.94 -3.56
C LEU A 212 -14.98 18.15 -2.06
N ASP A 213 -14.87 19.38 -1.55
CA ASP A 213 -15.11 19.68 -0.14
C ASP A 213 -16.56 19.38 0.26
N ALA A 214 -17.52 19.73 -0.59
CA ALA A 214 -18.94 19.41 -0.39
C ALA A 214 -19.18 17.89 -0.41
N LEU A 215 -18.61 17.19 -1.40
CA LEU A 215 -18.71 15.74 -1.54
C LEU A 215 -18.12 15.02 -0.31
N LEU A 216 -16.95 15.44 0.16
CA LEU A 216 -16.28 14.85 1.32
C LEU A 216 -17.05 15.10 2.62
N LYS A 217 -17.68 16.26 2.79
CA LYS A 217 -18.53 16.54 3.95
C LYS A 217 -19.69 15.56 4.01
N ASP A 218 -20.39 15.38 2.90
CA ASP A 218 -21.53 14.47 2.83
C ASP A 218 -21.11 13.00 3.01
N LEU A 219 -19.95 12.60 2.47
CA LEU A 219 -19.38 11.27 2.71
C LEU A 219 -19.03 11.04 4.17
N CYS A 220 -18.39 12.01 4.83
CA CYS A 220 -18.07 11.96 6.26
C CYS A 220 -19.34 11.90 7.10
N GLU A 221 -20.40 12.64 6.73
CA GLU A 221 -21.67 12.61 7.45
C GLU A 221 -22.40 11.27 7.32
N LYS A 222 -22.34 10.64 6.14
CA LYS A 222 -22.92 9.31 5.91
C LYS A 222 -22.10 8.20 6.56
N ASN A 223 -20.78 8.34 6.61
CA ASN A 223 -19.83 7.30 7.04
C ASN A 223 -19.05 7.68 8.31
N LYS A 224 -19.71 8.31 9.30
CA LYS A 224 -19.10 8.77 10.56
C LYS A 224 -18.36 7.70 11.38
N LYS A 225 -18.55 6.42 11.04
CA LYS A 225 -17.84 5.30 11.66
C LYS A 225 -16.45 5.08 11.09
N GLU A 226 -16.28 5.33 9.78
CA GLU A 226 -15.04 5.09 9.03
C GLU A 226 -14.24 6.38 8.80
N LEU A 227 -14.94 7.50 8.59
CA LEU A 227 -14.35 8.79 8.25
C LEU A 227 -14.49 9.79 9.39
N ASP A 228 -13.40 10.52 9.65
CA ASP A 228 -13.36 11.60 10.63
C ASP A 228 -13.43 12.97 9.93
N ILE A 229 -14.41 13.79 10.29
CA ILE A 229 -14.58 15.15 9.75
C ILE A 229 -13.39 16.05 10.05
N ASN A 230 -12.64 15.78 11.13
CA ASN A 230 -11.43 16.53 11.47
C ASN A 230 -10.30 16.28 10.46
N ASN A 231 -10.32 15.14 9.78
CA ASN A 231 -9.34 14.76 8.76
C ASN A 231 -9.77 15.15 7.33
N LEU A 232 -10.89 15.86 7.18
CA LEU A 232 -11.43 16.23 5.86
C LEU A 232 -10.43 17.04 5.04
N ALA A 233 -9.68 17.95 5.66
CA ALA A 233 -8.63 18.71 4.98
C ALA A 233 -7.51 17.80 4.44
N THR A 234 -7.16 16.75 5.18
CA THR A 234 -6.15 15.75 4.77
C THR A 234 -6.67 14.88 3.63
N TYR A 235 -7.92 14.41 3.71
CA TYR A 235 -8.56 13.66 2.64
C TYR A 235 -8.64 14.50 1.36
N LYS A 236 -9.09 15.76 1.48
CA LYS A 236 -9.18 16.70 0.36
C LYS A 236 -7.84 16.87 -0.34
N LYS A 237 -6.77 17.15 0.42
CA LYS A 237 -5.41 17.28 -0.14
C LYS A 237 -4.95 16.00 -0.84
N SER A 238 -5.16 14.84 -0.21
CA SER A 238 -4.72 13.56 -0.76
C SER A 238 -5.46 13.21 -2.05
N ILE A 239 -6.76 13.48 -2.12
CA ILE A 239 -7.55 13.25 -3.33
C ILE A 239 -7.19 14.28 -4.41
N MET A 240 -7.04 15.55 -4.06
CA MET A 240 -6.59 16.59 -5.02
C MET A 240 -5.19 16.32 -5.58
N ALA A 241 -4.37 15.52 -4.92
CA ALA A 241 -3.08 15.09 -5.45
C ALA A 241 -3.20 14.19 -6.69
N LEU A 242 -4.35 13.52 -6.89
CA LEU A 242 -4.68 12.81 -8.13
C LEU A 242 -5.21 13.74 -9.23
N SER A 243 -5.56 14.99 -8.91
CA SER A 243 -6.16 15.90 -9.88
C SER A 243 -5.17 16.36 -10.95
N ASP A 244 -5.72 16.70 -12.13
CA ASP A 244 -4.97 17.39 -13.18
C ASP A 244 -5.05 18.91 -13.01
N GLY A 245 -4.08 19.49 -12.29
CA GLY A 245 -4.03 20.94 -12.11
C GLY A 245 -5.23 21.51 -11.35
N GLY A 246 -5.77 20.74 -10.39
CA GLY A 246 -6.94 21.13 -9.61
C GLY A 246 -8.27 20.61 -10.16
N LYS A 247 -8.26 19.80 -11.22
CA LYS A 247 -9.45 19.21 -11.83
C LYS A 247 -9.48 17.70 -11.60
N LEU A 248 -10.47 17.21 -10.86
CA LEU A 248 -10.67 15.77 -10.66
C LEU A 248 -11.65 15.23 -11.67
N TYR A 249 -11.16 14.46 -12.62
CA TYR A 249 -12.02 13.77 -13.56
C TYR A 249 -12.67 12.55 -12.90
N ARG A 250 -13.74 12.08 -13.54
CA ARG A 250 -14.51 10.91 -13.09
C ARG A 250 -13.64 9.66 -12.89
N ALA A 251 -12.66 9.43 -13.75
CA ALA A 251 -11.76 8.29 -13.66
C ALA A 251 -10.93 8.35 -12.35
N GLU A 252 -10.31 9.48 -12.06
CA GLU A 252 -9.45 9.67 -10.88
C GLU A 252 -10.23 9.53 -9.57
N LEU A 253 -11.44 10.10 -9.51
CA LEU A 253 -12.29 10.00 -8.33
C LEU A 253 -12.90 8.59 -8.16
N ALA A 254 -13.13 7.88 -9.27
CA ALA A 254 -13.63 6.51 -9.24
C ALA A 254 -12.65 5.56 -8.53
N LEU A 255 -11.34 5.77 -8.66
CA LEU A 255 -10.32 4.93 -7.99
C LEU A 255 -10.49 4.89 -6.46
N ILE A 256 -11.01 5.97 -5.89
CA ILE A 256 -11.17 6.13 -4.44
C ILE A 256 -12.57 5.72 -3.99
N LEU A 257 -13.60 6.13 -4.73
CA LEU A 257 -14.99 6.05 -4.28
C LEU A 257 -15.84 4.99 -4.98
N CYS A 258 -15.38 4.45 -6.10
CA CYS A 258 -16.08 3.39 -6.80
C CYS A 258 -15.59 2.04 -6.29
N ALA A 259 -16.52 1.18 -5.88
CA ALA A 259 -16.28 -0.25 -5.82
C ALA A 259 -16.26 -0.77 -7.26
N GLU A 260 -15.22 -1.50 -7.63
CA GLU A 260 -15.22 -2.20 -8.92
C GLU A 260 -16.33 -3.26 -8.90
N GLU A 261 -17.09 -3.33 -10.00
CA GLU A 261 -17.95 -4.48 -10.24
C GLU A 261 -17.02 -5.62 -10.69
N ASN A 262 -16.76 -6.57 -9.79
CA ASN A 262 -16.12 -7.87 -10.12
C ASN A 262 -16.66 -8.50 -11.40
#